data_AF-A0A9X2VG29-F1
#
_entry.id   AF-A0A9X2VG29-F1
#
_cell.length_a   1.000
_cell.length_b   1.000
_cell.length_c   1.000
_cell.angle_alpha   90.00
_cell.angle_beta   90.00
_cell.angle_gamma   90.00
#
_symmetry.space_group_name_H-M   'P 1'
#
loop_
_entity.id
_entity.type
_entity.pdbx_description
1 polymer ?
#
loop_
_entity_poly.entity_id
_entity_poly.type
_entity_poly.pdbx_seq_one_letter_code
_entity_poly.pdbx_strand_id
1 'polypeptide(L)'
;MSGDDDRAGRGRDLFLTDLWSLVVDEDGRVDGVPAWIESWFRGTPPGTAPDHPTAAALHRVLASGADADDLTDVVRAMQHEVVRNVCLLLDDPGLLGIRHDGPAWELTAISTAPPDRRPMGDLHPAFDEHDPSGRSGEPRGRPVPAHLPGHPPHARTAVAQARAGDRLAALRTWREATGATPAEAKAALDALLDGY
;
A
#
# COMPACT_ATOMS: atom_id res chain seq x y z
N MET A 1 7.24 -27.61 20.21
CA MET A 1 6.02 -27.29 19.43
C MET A 1 5.59 -28.55 18.71
N SER A 2 4.37 -29.01 18.99
CA SER A 2 3.79 -30.22 18.38
C SER A 2 3.42 -29.94 16.92
N GLY A 3 3.44 -30.96 16.05
CA GLY A 3 3.08 -30.82 14.63
C GLY A 3 1.64 -30.35 14.35
N ASP A 4 0.80 -30.31 15.39
CA ASP A 4 -0.58 -29.79 15.34
C ASP A 4 -0.65 -28.24 15.33
N ASP A 5 0.19 -27.55 16.10
CA ASP A 5 0.29 -26.07 16.10
C ASP A 5 0.80 -25.54 14.74
N ASP A 6 1.65 -26.33 14.10
CA ASP A 6 2.30 -26.00 12.83
C ASP A 6 1.30 -25.92 11.66
N ARG A 7 0.16 -26.62 11.71
CA ARG A 7 -0.85 -26.56 10.64
C ARG A 7 -1.79 -25.35 10.76
N ALA A 8 -2.29 -25.06 11.95
CA ALA A 8 -3.12 -23.86 12.17
C ALA A 8 -2.31 -22.59 11.92
N GLY A 9 -1.05 -22.55 12.36
CA GLY A 9 -0.09 -21.48 12.03
C GLY A 9 0.10 -21.31 10.52
N ARG A 10 0.42 -22.38 9.79
CA ARG A 10 0.52 -22.31 8.31
C ARG A 10 -0.77 -21.84 7.64
N GLY A 11 -1.93 -22.27 8.14
CA GLY A 11 -3.23 -21.84 7.63
C GLY A 11 -3.41 -20.33 7.79
N ARG A 12 -3.06 -19.80 8.95
CA ARG A 12 -3.07 -18.36 9.24
C ARG A 12 -2.11 -17.61 8.32
N ASP A 13 -0.87 -18.07 8.18
CA ASP A 13 0.14 -17.39 7.35
C ASP A 13 -0.29 -17.33 5.88
N LEU A 14 -0.85 -18.42 5.35
CA LEU A 14 -1.42 -18.46 4.00
C LEU A 14 -2.62 -17.52 3.87
N PHE A 15 -3.56 -17.58 4.82
CA PHE A 15 -4.74 -16.70 4.81
C PHE A 15 -4.34 -15.22 4.83
N LEU A 16 -3.41 -14.82 5.69
CA LEU A 16 -2.94 -13.45 5.77
C LEU A 16 -2.16 -13.03 4.52
N THR A 17 -1.35 -13.92 3.95
CA THR A 17 -0.68 -13.68 2.66
C THR A 17 -1.69 -13.42 1.55
N ASP A 18 -2.70 -14.28 1.44
CA ASP A 18 -3.75 -14.14 0.43
C ASP A 18 -4.59 -12.87 0.69
N LEU A 19 -4.93 -12.58 1.95
CA LEU A 19 -5.65 -11.37 2.34
C LEU A 19 -4.90 -10.10 1.95
N TRP A 20 -3.58 -10.06 2.18
CA TRP A 20 -2.72 -8.95 1.76
C TRP A 20 -2.62 -8.82 0.24
N SER A 21 -2.78 -9.90 -0.52
CA SER A 21 -2.84 -9.85 -1.99
C SER A 21 -4.13 -9.24 -2.54
N LEU A 22 -5.19 -9.15 -1.73
CA LEU A 22 -6.49 -8.60 -2.12
C LEU A 22 -6.61 -7.08 -1.91
N VAL A 23 -5.71 -6.50 -1.13
CA VAL A 23 -5.66 -5.05 -0.89
C VAL A 23 -4.73 -4.36 -1.88
N VAL A 24 -4.76 -3.02 -1.93
CA VAL A 24 -3.94 -2.26 -2.88
C VAL A 24 -2.46 -2.56 -2.64
N ASP A 25 -1.71 -2.91 -3.69
CA ASP A 25 -0.25 -2.85 -3.65
C ASP A 25 0.18 -1.39 -3.91
N GLU A 26 0.79 -0.77 -2.90
CA GLU A 26 1.24 0.63 -2.93
C GLU A 26 2.57 0.84 -3.68
N ASP A 27 3.33 -0.24 -3.86
CA ASP A 27 4.59 -0.24 -4.61
C ASP A 27 4.38 -0.66 -6.06
N GLY A 28 3.23 -1.30 -6.36
CA GLY A 28 2.80 -1.64 -7.71
C GLY A 28 2.65 -0.41 -8.59
N ARG A 29 3.41 -0.35 -9.69
CA ARG A 29 3.38 0.75 -10.67
C ARG A 29 3.20 0.25 -12.11
N VAL A 30 2.51 1.05 -12.90
CA VAL A 30 2.45 0.97 -14.37
C VAL A 30 2.77 2.36 -14.90
N ASP A 31 3.86 2.49 -15.65
CA ASP A 31 4.34 3.77 -16.21
C ASP A 31 4.44 4.90 -15.17
N GLY A 32 4.91 4.56 -13.96
CA GLY A 32 5.08 5.50 -12.84
C GLY A 32 3.81 5.83 -12.05
N VAL A 33 2.64 5.39 -12.51
CA VAL A 33 1.34 5.57 -11.84
C VAL A 33 1.04 4.35 -10.96
N PRO A 34 0.40 4.49 -9.78
CA PRO A 34 -0.06 3.35 -8.99
C PRO A 34 -0.89 2.37 -9.83
N ALA A 35 -0.50 1.10 -9.84
CA ALA A 35 -1.08 0.07 -10.72
C ALA A 35 -2.59 -0.12 -10.47
N TRP A 36 -3.02 0.01 -9.21
CA TRP A 36 -4.44 -0.09 -8.87
C TRP A 36 -5.27 1.04 -9.50
N ILE A 37 -4.70 2.25 -9.64
CA ILE A 37 -5.34 3.38 -10.33
C ILE A 37 -5.41 3.11 -11.83
N GLU A 38 -4.32 2.64 -12.44
CA GLU A 38 -4.31 2.26 -13.87
C GLU A 38 -5.40 1.22 -14.17
N SER A 39 -5.56 0.23 -13.30
CA SER A 39 -6.52 -0.85 -13.52
C SER A 39 -7.97 -0.36 -13.68
N TRP A 40 -8.33 0.76 -13.04
CA TRP A 40 -9.66 1.39 -13.16
C TRP A 40 -9.86 2.12 -14.49
N PHE A 41 -8.78 2.52 -15.17
CA PHE A 41 -8.82 3.22 -16.45
C PHE A 41 -8.59 2.28 -17.64
N ARG A 42 -8.23 1.02 -17.39
CA ARG A 42 -8.00 0.04 -18.44
C ARG A 42 -9.20 -0.04 -19.40
N GLY A 43 -8.94 0.21 -20.67
CA GLY A 43 -9.97 0.21 -21.72
C GLY A 43 -10.74 1.52 -21.89
N THR A 44 -10.47 2.56 -21.07
CA THR A 44 -11.00 3.91 -21.28
C THR A 44 -10.12 4.68 -22.28
N PRO A 45 -10.66 5.14 -23.43
CA PRO A 45 -9.88 5.92 -24.38
C PRO A 45 -9.36 7.24 -23.78
N PRO A 46 -8.16 7.71 -24.18
CA PRO A 46 -7.65 9.01 -23.76
C PRO A 46 -8.63 10.14 -24.07
N GLY A 47 -8.82 11.06 -23.12
CA GLY A 47 -9.72 12.21 -23.26
C GLY A 47 -11.21 11.90 -23.09
N THR A 48 -11.56 10.67 -22.70
CA THR A 48 -12.95 10.29 -22.39
C THR A 48 -13.12 10.06 -20.90
N ALA A 49 -14.29 10.44 -20.37
CA ALA A 49 -14.64 10.14 -18.98
C ALA A 49 -15.01 8.65 -18.86
N PRO A 50 -14.52 7.95 -17.83
CA PRO A 50 -14.92 6.56 -17.58
C PRO A 50 -16.41 6.44 -17.21
N ASP A 51 -17.05 5.34 -17.63
CA ASP A 51 -18.45 5.05 -17.29
C ASP A 51 -18.62 4.45 -15.89
N HIS A 52 -17.61 3.71 -15.40
CA HIS A 52 -17.69 3.09 -14.07
C HIS A 52 -17.64 4.15 -12.96
N PRO A 53 -18.53 4.13 -11.95
CA PRO A 53 -18.67 5.23 -10.98
C PRO A 53 -17.38 5.52 -10.20
N THR A 54 -16.65 4.47 -9.79
CA THR A 54 -15.35 4.61 -9.11
C THR A 54 -14.30 5.25 -10.03
N ALA A 55 -14.22 4.81 -11.28
CA ALA A 55 -13.26 5.33 -12.24
C ALA A 55 -13.58 6.79 -12.59
N ALA A 56 -14.86 7.13 -12.75
CA ALA A 56 -15.32 8.50 -12.97
C ALA A 56 -14.99 9.42 -11.78
N ALA A 57 -15.17 8.95 -10.55
CA ALA A 57 -14.81 9.70 -9.36
C ALA A 57 -13.28 9.90 -9.26
N LEU A 58 -12.51 8.84 -9.45
CA LEU A 58 -11.05 8.88 -9.44
C LEU A 58 -10.51 9.85 -10.51
N HIS A 59 -11.07 9.80 -11.72
CA HIS A 59 -10.76 10.75 -12.80
C HIS A 59 -10.95 12.20 -12.37
N ARG A 60 -12.09 12.53 -11.74
CA ARG A 60 -12.34 13.91 -11.27
C ARG A 60 -11.37 14.35 -10.18
N VAL A 61 -11.04 13.46 -9.24
CA VAL A 61 -10.10 13.76 -8.15
C VAL A 61 -8.70 14.01 -8.71
N LEU A 62 -8.21 13.15 -9.61
CA LEU A 62 -6.92 13.34 -10.27
C LEU A 62 -6.90 14.61 -11.14
N ALA A 63 -7.97 14.88 -11.89
CA ALA A 63 -8.10 16.10 -12.69
C ALA A 63 -8.11 17.38 -11.85
N SER A 64 -8.44 17.30 -10.56
CA SER A 64 -8.33 18.44 -9.63
C SER A 64 -6.90 18.70 -9.12
N GLY A 65 -5.93 17.87 -9.51
CA GLY A 65 -4.52 17.98 -9.13
C GLY A 65 -4.14 17.21 -7.86
N ALA A 66 -5.00 16.30 -7.38
CA ALA A 66 -4.63 15.41 -6.29
C ALA A 66 -3.49 14.47 -6.71
N ASP A 67 -2.52 14.28 -5.81
CA ASP A 67 -1.43 13.33 -6.02
C ASP A 67 -1.96 11.89 -5.88
N ALA A 68 -1.65 11.05 -6.87
CA ALA A 68 -2.03 9.64 -6.91
C ALA A 68 -1.42 8.84 -5.74
N ASP A 69 -0.26 9.25 -5.24
CA ASP A 69 0.39 8.65 -4.10
C ASP A 69 -0.34 8.98 -2.78
N ASP A 70 -0.88 10.18 -2.63
CA ASP A 70 -1.72 10.57 -1.48
C ASP A 70 -3.00 9.75 -1.45
N LEU A 71 -3.62 9.57 -2.62
CA LEU A 71 -4.80 8.72 -2.73
C LEU A 71 -4.48 7.27 -2.37
N THR A 72 -3.31 6.78 -2.79
CA THR A 72 -2.85 5.44 -2.41
C THR A 72 -2.67 5.33 -0.90
N ASP A 73 -2.02 6.31 -0.25
CA ASP A 73 -1.85 6.33 1.21
C ASP A 73 -3.21 6.30 1.94
N VAL A 74 -4.17 7.11 1.50
CA VAL A 74 -5.52 7.14 2.09
C VAL A 74 -6.23 5.80 1.94
N VAL A 75 -6.23 5.22 0.74
CA VAL A 75 -6.88 3.93 0.48
C VAL A 75 -6.22 2.82 1.29
N ARG A 76 -4.89 2.80 1.39
CA ARG A 76 -4.14 1.81 2.18
C ARG A 76 -4.44 1.92 3.66
N ALA A 77 -4.47 3.13 4.22
CA ALA A 77 -4.83 3.34 5.62
C ALA A 77 -6.24 2.81 5.94
N MET A 78 -7.22 3.11 5.08
CA MET A 78 -8.59 2.62 5.24
C MET A 78 -8.68 1.09 5.12
N GLN A 79 -7.95 0.50 4.17
CA GLN A 79 -7.93 -0.96 3.99
C GLN A 79 -7.25 -1.66 5.17
N HIS A 80 -6.13 -1.13 5.67
CA HIS A 80 -5.46 -1.65 6.87
C HIS A 80 -6.41 -1.64 8.07
N GLU A 81 -7.07 -0.52 8.34
CA GLU A 81 -8.00 -0.39 9.46
C GLU A 81 -9.15 -1.40 9.38
N VAL A 82 -9.80 -1.51 8.21
CA VAL A 82 -10.92 -2.44 8.01
C VAL A 82 -10.46 -3.88 8.20
N VAL A 83 -9.35 -4.28 7.59
CA VAL A 83 -8.87 -5.66 7.68
C VAL A 83 -8.40 -5.99 9.11
N ARG A 84 -7.69 -5.08 9.76
CA ARG A 84 -7.29 -5.21 11.17
C ARG A 84 -8.50 -5.40 12.07
N ASN A 85 -9.56 -4.62 11.86
CA ASN A 85 -10.80 -4.73 12.63
C ASN A 85 -11.54 -6.05 12.36
N VAL A 86 -11.49 -6.58 11.13
CA VAL A 86 -12.02 -7.92 10.83
C VAL A 86 -11.22 -9.00 11.56
N CYS A 87 -9.89 -8.91 11.59
CA CYS A 87 -9.06 -9.85 12.37
C CYS A 87 -9.39 -9.77 13.87
N LEU A 88 -9.55 -8.56 14.43
CA LEU A 88 -9.99 -8.38 15.82
C LEU A 88 -11.39 -8.93 16.08
N LEU A 89 -12.33 -8.75 15.16
CA LEU A 89 -13.68 -9.28 15.28
C LEU A 89 -13.68 -10.81 15.39
N LEU A 90 -12.75 -11.47 14.70
CA LEU A 90 -12.60 -12.93 14.70
C LEU A 90 -11.85 -13.44 15.94
N ASP A 91 -10.86 -12.70 16.45
CA ASP A 91 -10.06 -13.13 17.61
C ASP A 91 -10.70 -12.74 18.95
N ASP A 92 -11.04 -11.46 19.13
CA ASP A 92 -11.63 -10.93 20.36
C ASP A 92 -12.51 -9.69 20.05
N PRO A 93 -13.81 -9.89 19.77
CA PRO A 93 -14.74 -8.79 19.49
C PRO A 93 -14.92 -7.82 20.67
N GLY A 94 -14.57 -8.25 21.89
CA GLY A 94 -14.61 -7.40 23.08
C GLY A 94 -13.66 -6.20 22.98
N LEU A 95 -12.53 -6.35 22.27
CA LEU A 95 -11.59 -5.25 22.02
C LEU A 95 -12.15 -4.17 21.09
N LEU A 96 -13.17 -4.50 20.29
CA LEU A 96 -13.93 -3.55 19.47
C LEU A 96 -15.13 -2.95 20.22
N GLY A 97 -15.31 -3.28 21.51
CA GLY A 97 -16.47 -2.87 22.29
C GLY A 97 -17.77 -3.57 21.87
N ILE A 98 -17.69 -4.61 21.04
CA ILE A 98 -18.85 -5.38 20.60
C ILE A 98 -19.22 -6.35 21.72
N ARG A 99 -20.33 -6.08 22.39
CA ARG A 99 -20.91 -7.01 23.35
C ARG A 99 -21.50 -8.21 22.62
N HIS A 100 -21.15 -9.38 23.11
CA HIS A 100 -21.59 -10.61 22.48
C HIS A 100 -22.38 -11.49 23.45
N ASP A 101 -23.70 -11.44 23.33
CA ASP A 101 -24.63 -12.31 24.05
C ASP A 101 -25.19 -13.43 23.12
N GLY A 102 -24.47 -13.76 22.04
CA GLY A 102 -24.93 -14.62 20.94
C GLY A 102 -23.87 -15.58 20.37
N PRO A 103 -24.00 -16.05 19.11
CA PRO A 103 -23.07 -17.00 18.50
C PRO A 103 -21.78 -16.34 17.98
N ALA A 104 -20.62 -16.86 18.41
CA ALA A 104 -19.31 -16.32 18.06
C ALA A 104 -18.89 -16.70 16.63
N TRP A 105 -18.01 -15.87 16.06
CA TRP A 105 -17.40 -16.12 14.76
C TRP A 105 -16.02 -16.76 14.98
N GLU A 106 -15.71 -17.79 14.20
CA GLU A 106 -14.40 -18.44 14.22
C GLU A 106 -14.01 -18.74 12.77
N LEU A 107 -12.76 -18.42 12.42
CA LEU A 107 -12.18 -18.83 11.15
C LEU A 107 -11.49 -20.18 11.32
N THR A 108 -11.73 -21.13 10.42
CA THR A 108 -11.23 -22.51 10.55
C THR A 108 -10.45 -22.92 9.31
N ALA A 109 -9.21 -23.38 9.48
CA ALA A 109 -8.45 -24.05 8.43
C ALA A 109 -9.05 -25.44 8.15
N ILE A 110 -9.34 -25.73 6.88
CA ILE A 110 -9.93 -27.00 6.46
C ILE A 110 -8.94 -27.76 5.59
N SER A 111 -8.60 -28.98 6.01
CA SER A 111 -7.89 -29.97 5.19
C SER A 111 -8.89 -30.99 4.67
N THR A 112 -8.75 -31.41 3.41
CA THR A 112 -9.62 -32.42 2.79
C THR A 112 -9.06 -33.84 2.87
N ALA A 113 -7.75 -34.01 3.13
CA ALA A 113 -7.10 -35.32 3.16
C ALA A 113 -5.90 -35.36 4.14
N PRO A 114 -6.07 -35.92 5.35
CA PRO A 114 -7.33 -36.35 5.95
C PRO A 114 -8.26 -35.14 6.21
N PRO A 115 -9.60 -35.35 6.23
CA PRO A 115 -10.55 -34.34 6.66
C PRO A 115 -10.22 -33.86 8.07
N ASP A 116 -9.89 -32.58 8.20
CA ASP A 116 -9.55 -31.96 9.47
C ASP A 116 -10.00 -30.50 9.46
N ARG A 117 -10.35 -30.00 10.63
CA ARG A 117 -10.83 -28.64 10.85
C ARG A 117 -10.16 -28.10 12.09
N ARG A 118 -9.38 -27.02 11.92
CA ARG A 118 -8.63 -26.42 13.02
C ARG A 118 -8.96 -24.93 13.12
N PRO A 119 -9.43 -24.46 14.28
CA PRO A 119 -9.57 -23.03 14.54
C PRO A 119 -8.27 -22.29 14.23
N MET A 120 -8.39 -21.13 13.59
CA MET A 120 -7.30 -20.19 13.40
C MET A 120 -7.58 -18.98 14.29
N GLY A 121 -6.71 -18.79 15.29
CA GLY A 121 -6.68 -17.60 16.11
C GLY A 121 -5.39 -16.82 15.90
N ASP A 122 -5.21 -15.78 16.70
CA ASP A 122 -4.06 -14.86 16.65
C ASP A 122 -3.91 -14.22 15.25
N LEU A 123 -5.01 -13.96 14.56
CA LEU A 123 -5.03 -13.27 13.26
C LEU A 123 -4.63 -11.81 13.42
N HIS A 124 -5.16 -11.12 14.42
CA HIS A 124 -4.88 -9.73 14.74
C HIS A 124 -3.40 -9.47 15.06
N PRO A 125 -2.77 -10.17 16.02
CA PRO A 125 -1.35 -9.97 16.29
C PRO A 125 -0.45 -10.33 15.10
N ALA A 126 -0.82 -11.34 14.30
CA ALA A 126 -0.03 -11.74 13.12
C ALA A 126 -0.26 -10.85 11.89
N PHE A 127 -1.36 -10.08 11.83
CA PHE A 127 -1.73 -9.26 10.68
C PHE A 127 -0.65 -8.24 10.32
N ASP A 128 -0.17 -7.50 11.32
CA ASP A 128 0.83 -6.44 11.16
C ASP A 128 2.22 -7.00 10.82
N GLU A 129 2.52 -8.22 11.23
CA GLU A 129 3.76 -8.94 10.88
C GLU A 129 3.80 -9.37 9.40
N HIS A 130 2.62 -9.58 8.81
CA HIS A 130 2.46 -9.97 7.41
C HIS A 130 2.28 -8.79 6.46
N ASP A 131 2.28 -7.54 6.96
CA ASP A 131 2.19 -6.36 6.10
C ASP A 131 3.38 -6.33 5.12
N PRO A 132 3.15 -6.45 3.81
CA PRO A 132 4.23 -6.50 2.82
C PRO A 132 5.05 -5.20 2.77
N SER A 133 4.49 -4.09 3.25
CA SER A 133 5.19 -2.82 3.34
C SER A 133 6.23 -2.79 4.47
N GLY A 134 6.12 -3.70 5.44
CA GLY A 134 6.93 -3.75 6.66
C GLY A 134 6.69 -2.58 7.60
N ARG A 135 5.63 -1.79 7.39
CA ARG A 135 5.31 -0.59 8.18
C ARG A 135 4.15 -0.78 9.15
N SER A 136 3.47 -1.93 9.10
CA SER A 136 2.35 -2.24 9.99
C SER A 136 1.26 -1.16 9.95
N GLY A 137 0.93 -0.70 8.73
CA GLY A 137 -0.04 0.39 8.51
C GLY A 137 0.49 1.81 8.71
N GLU A 138 1.74 1.99 9.13
CA GLU A 138 2.33 3.32 9.25
C GLU A 138 2.48 4.00 7.87
N PRO A 139 2.31 5.34 7.79
CA PRO A 139 2.45 6.08 6.55
C PRO A 139 3.83 5.91 5.89
N ARG A 140 3.91 5.97 4.56
CA ARG A 140 5.16 5.91 3.77
C ARG A 140 6.19 7.01 4.08
N GLY A 141 5.82 8.01 4.89
CA GLY A 141 6.59 9.22 5.11
C GLY A 141 6.54 10.14 3.88
N ARG A 142 6.92 11.41 4.07
CA ARG A 142 6.88 12.42 3.01
C ARG A 142 8.26 13.02 2.72
N PRO A 143 8.58 13.26 1.43
CA PRO A 143 7.81 12.89 0.24
C PRO A 143 8.04 11.43 -0.17
N VAL A 144 7.05 10.81 -0.82
CA VAL A 144 7.17 9.44 -1.36
C VAL A 144 8.21 9.44 -2.49
N PRO A 145 9.32 8.69 -2.41
CA PRO A 145 10.35 8.70 -3.45
C PRO A 145 9.78 8.42 -4.85
N ALA A 146 10.13 9.24 -5.83
CA ALA A 146 9.61 9.11 -7.18
C ALA A 146 10.03 7.79 -7.83
N HIS A 147 9.14 7.15 -8.56
CA HIS A 147 9.47 5.94 -9.30
C HIS A 147 10.30 6.28 -10.56
N LEU A 148 11.63 6.18 -10.45
CA LEU A 148 12.58 6.40 -11.53
C LEU A 148 13.46 5.13 -11.70
N PRO A 149 13.09 4.20 -12.60
CA PRO A 149 13.85 2.96 -12.81
C PRO A 149 15.31 3.23 -13.16
N GLY A 150 16.22 2.51 -12.51
CA GLY A 150 17.67 2.66 -12.72
C GLY A 150 18.30 3.90 -12.06
N HIS A 151 17.51 4.77 -11.45
CA HIS A 151 18.02 5.94 -10.73
C HIS A 151 18.30 5.65 -9.25
N PRO A 152 19.33 6.28 -8.66
CA PRO A 152 19.69 6.08 -7.27
C PRO A 152 18.63 6.66 -6.30
N PRO A 153 18.60 6.21 -5.02
CA PRO A 153 17.63 6.69 -4.03
C PRO A 153 17.56 8.21 -3.88
N HIS A 154 18.70 8.91 -3.86
CA HIS A 154 18.73 10.36 -3.72
C HIS A 154 18.05 11.10 -4.87
N ALA A 155 18.15 10.57 -6.10
CA ALA A 155 17.50 11.16 -7.27
C ALA A 155 15.97 11.02 -7.17
N ARG A 156 15.49 9.84 -6.75
CA ARG A 156 14.06 9.56 -6.49
C ARG A 156 13.49 10.47 -5.41
N THR A 157 14.20 10.63 -4.29
CA THR A 157 13.80 11.53 -3.20
C THR A 157 13.80 13.00 -3.64
N ALA A 158 14.85 13.45 -4.34
CA ALA A 158 14.95 14.84 -4.77
C ALA A 158 13.86 15.22 -5.80
N VAL A 159 13.55 14.33 -6.75
CA VAL A 159 12.43 14.54 -7.68
C VAL A 159 11.10 14.58 -6.94
N ALA A 160 10.88 13.70 -5.95
CA ALA A 160 9.67 13.73 -5.15
C ALA A 160 9.51 15.04 -4.36
N GLN A 161 10.58 15.54 -3.73
CA GLN A 161 10.60 16.85 -3.06
C GLN A 161 10.26 17.98 -4.03
N ALA A 162 10.84 17.96 -5.24
CA ALA A 162 10.57 18.96 -6.25
C ALA A 162 9.12 18.94 -6.74
N ARG A 163 8.54 17.75 -6.96
CA ARG A 163 7.11 17.57 -7.32
C ARG A 163 6.16 18.04 -6.22
N ALA A 164 6.54 17.85 -4.96
CA ALA A 164 5.84 18.39 -3.79
C ALA A 164 6.01 19.92 -3.61
N GLY A 165 6.73 20.60 -4.50
CA GLY A 165 6.97 22.05 -4.44
C GLY A 165 8.16 22.48 -3.57
N ASP A 166 8.84 21.54 -2.89
CA ASP A 166 10.01 21.82 -2.06
C ASP A 166 11.32 21.71 -2.86
N ARG A 167 11.53 22.68 -3.76
CA ARG A 167 12.74 22.74 -4.60
C ARG A 167 14.03 22.93 -3.80
N LEU A 168 13.97 23.56 -2.62
CA LEU A 168 15.15 23.76 -1.79
C LEU A 168 15.61 22.46 -1.14
N ALA A 169 14.68 21.67 -0.60
CA ALA A 169 15.00 20.34 -0.12
C ALA A 169 15.53 19.43 -1.23
N ALA A 170 14.90 19.46 -2.42
CA ALA A 170 15.35 18.70 -3.59
C ALA A 170 16.83 18.98 -3.93
N LEU A 171 17.20 20.26 -4.05
CA LEU A 171 18.58 20.66 -4.34
C LEU A 171 19.54 20.24 -3.22
N ARG A 172 19.13 20.36 -1.95
CA ARG A 172 19.95 19.93 -0.81
C ARG A 172 20.21 18.42 -0.86
N THR A 173 19.16 17.60 -0.99
CA THR A 173 19.27 16.14 -1.06
C THR A 173 20.16 15.70 -2.22
N TRP A 174 20.05 16.33 -3.40
CA TRP A 174 20.92 16.03 -4.52
C TRP A 174 22.39 16.35 -4.24
N ARG A 175 22.66 17.54 -3.69
CA ARG A 175 24.02 18.03 -3.45
C ARG A 175 24.74 17.25 -2.35
N GLU A 176 24.03 16.90 -1.27
CA GLU A 176 24.59 16.10 -0.18
C GLU A 176 25.02 14.72 -0.67
N ALA A 177 24.28 14.12 -1.60
CA ALA A 177 24.60 12.79 -2.13
C ALA A 177 25.70 12.79 -3.21
N THR A 178 25.85 13.87 -3.98
CA THR A 178 26.70 13.90 -5.18
C THR A 178 27.91 14.85 -5.09
N GLY A 179 27.90 15.80 -4.16
CA GLY A 179 28.87 16.89 -4.10
C GLY A 179 28.69 17.96 -5.19
N ALA A 180 27.62 17.90 -5.99
CA ALA A 180 27.39 18.82 -7.09
C ALA A 180 27.22 20.29 -6.65
N THR A 181 27.54 21.21 -7.54
CA THR A 181 27.24 22.63 -7.36
C THR A 181 25.71 22.88 -7.44
N PRO A 182 25.20 24.01 -6.92
CA PRO A 182 23.78 24.35 -7.05
C PRO A 182 23.28 24.38 -8.51
N ALA A 183 24.11 24.83 -9.45
CA ALA A 183 23.75 24.91 -10.86
C ALA A 183 23.65 23.52 -11.50
N GLU A 184 24.60 22.63 -11.22
CA GLU A 184 24.58 21.24 -11.70
C GLU A 184 23.42 20.44 -11.10
N ALA A 185 23.19 20.57 -9.79
CA ALA A 185 22.07 19.92 -9.12
C ALA A 185 20.73 20.39 -9.70
N LYS A 186 20.59 21.70 -9.98
CA LYS A 186 19.39 22.25 -10.64
C LYS A 186 19.21 21.68 -12.04
N ALA A 187 20.27 21.67 -12.86
CA ALA A 187 20.21 21.16 -14.22
C ALA A 187 19.82 19.67 -14.26
N ALA A 188 20.36 18.87 -13.36
CA ALA A 188 20.02 17.46 -13.25
C ALA A 188 18.56 17.23 -12.81
N LEU A 189 18.07 18.02 -11.84
CA LEU A 189 16.67 17.96 -11.41
C LEU A 189 15.72 18.38 -12.52
N ASP A 190 16.00 19.48 -13.21
CA ASP A 190 15.18 19.96 -14.33
C ASP A 190 15.11 18.89 -15.43
N ALA A 191 16.25 18.26 -15.79
CA ALA A 191 16.27 17.17 -16.77
C ALA A 191 15.43 15.94 -16.35
N LEU A 192 15.38 15.61 -15.06
CA LEU A 192 14.55 14.50 -14.55
C LEU A 192 13.07 14.85 -14.48
N LEU A 193 12.74 16.13 -14.24
CA LEU A 193 11.38 16.62 -14.22
C LEU A 193 10.81 16.79 -15.63
N ASP A 194 11.64 17.13 -16.61
CA ASP A 194 11.23 17.31 -18.01
C ASP A 194 11.18 16.00 -18.80
N GLY A 195 11.87 14.95 -18.33
CA GLY A 195 11.98 13.65 -18.99
C GLY A 195 10.84 12.66 -18.71
N TYR A 196 9.89 13.00 -17.82
CA TYR A 196 8.77 12.17 -17.39
C TYR A 196 7.48 12.98 -17.21
#